data_AF-A0A7V2WNA0-F1
#
_entry.id   AF-A0A7V2WNA0-F1
#
_cell.length_a   1.000
_cell.length_b   1.000
_cell.length_c   1.000
_cell.angle_alpha   90.00
_cell.angle_beta   90.00
_cell.angle_gamma   90.00
#
_symmetry.space_group_name_H-M   'P 1'
#
loop_
_entity.id
_entity.type
_entity.pdbx_description
1 polymer ?
#
loop_
_entity_poly.entity_id
_entity_poly.type
_entity_poly.pdbx_seq_one_letter_code
_entity_poly.pdbx_strand_id
1 'polypeptide(L)'
;MIWSLSYEPFVSMPVLVMLAAIAVTLTAVSLYARQHGAVLRGLALAALFAALLNPSINQEIREPLPDIAVILVDKSTSQTIGRRTAQTAKAVEALKANATNIKNLEIRTATVVSGLDTGQD
;
A
#
# COMPACT_ATOMS: atom_id res chain seq x y z
N MET A 1 11.12 7.70 3.00
CA MET A 1 10.27 7.87 4.19
C MET A 1 9.03 8.64 3.78
N ILE A 2 7.87 7.99 3.77
CA ILE A 2 6.59 8.63 3.42
C ILE A 2 5.80 8.75 4.72
N TRP A 3 5.43 9.98 5.08
CA TRP A 3 4.57 10.26 6.22
C TRP A 3 3.14 10.39 5.72
N SER A 4 2.19 9.75 6.38
CA SER A 4 0.77 9.93 6.09
C SER A 4 0.02 10.36 7.35
N LEU A 5 -0.92 11.28 7.20
CA LEU A 5 -1.81 11.72 8.26
C LEU A 5 -3.18 11.11 8.01
N SER A 6 -3.66 10.32 8.96
CA SER A 6 -4.98 9.67 8.90
C SER A 6 -5.85 10.17 10.04
N TYR A 7 -7.16 10.23 9.79
CA TYR A 7 -8.16 10.60 10.80
C TYR A 7 -9.03 9.39 11.04
N GLU A 8 -9.04 8.87 12.27
CA GLU A 8 -9.84 7.71 12.66
C GLU A 8 -10.79 8.09 13.81
N PRO A 9 -11.90 8.78 13.50
CA PRO A 9 -12.82 9.24 14.53
C PRO A 9 -13.39 8.09 15.35
N PHE A 10 -13.44 8.26 16.68
CA PHE A 10 -14.07 7.27 17.57
C PHE A 10 -15.60 7.16 17.39
N VAL A 11 -16.20 8.16 16.74
CA VAL A 11 -17.64 8.27 16.50
C VAL A 11 -17.92 8.53 15.02
N SER A 12 -19.14 8.26 14.57
CA SER A 12 -19.52 8.55 13.19
C SER A 12 -19.35 10.04 12.82
N MET A 13 -19.03 10.32 11.56
CA MET A 13 -18.83 11.68 11.05
C MET A 13 -20.01 12.63 11.34
N PRO A 14 -21.28 12.24 11.17
CA PRO A 14 -22.42 13.12 11.49
C PRO A 14 -22.46 13.53 12.97
N VAL A 15 -22.16 12.59 13.88
CA VAL A 15 -22.11 12.87 15.33
C VAL A 15 -20.98 13.84 15.64
N LEU A 16 -19.82 13.66 15.01
CA LEU A 16 -18.68 14.55 15.21
C LEU A 16 -18.97 15.98 14.73
N VAL A 17 -19.62 16.15 13.57
CA VAL A 17 -20.05 17.46 13.07
C VAL A 17 -21.08 18.11 14.02
N MET A 18 -22.03 17.34 14.54
CA MET A 18 -23.00 17.85 15.52
C MET A 18 -22.31 18.33 16.80
N LEU A 19 -21.37 17.54 17.35
CA LEU A 19 -20.60 17.90 18.54
C LEU A 19 -19.74 19.16 18.29
N ALA A 20 -19.12 19.28 17.11
CA ALA A 20 -18.38 20.47 16.72
C ALA A 20 -19.29 21.72 16.73
N ALA A 21 -20.47 21.64 16.12
CA ALA A 21 -21.42 22.74 16.07
C ALA A 21 -21.86 23.20 17.47
N ILE A 22 -22.15 22.24 18.36
CA ILE A 22 -22.50 22.54 19.76
C ILE A 22 -21.33 23.21 20.49
N ALA A 23 -20.13 22.65 20.39
CA ALA A 23 -18.94 23.18 21.05
C ALA A 23 -18.62 24.61 20.60
N VAL A 24 -18.70 24.88 19.29
CA VAL A 24 -18.50 26.22 18.71
C VAL A 24 -19.57 27.19 19.22
N THR A 25 -20.84 26.78 19.24
CA THR A 25 -21.94 27.63 19.72
C THR A 25 -21.76 28.01 21.18
N LEU A 26 -21.47 27.04 22.05
CA LEU A 26 -21.22 27.29 23.48
C LEU A 26 -20.01 28.19 23.70
N THR A 27 -18.92 27.95 22.96
CA THR A 27 -17.71 28.77 23.05
C THR A 27 -17.99 30.20 22.59
N ALA A 28 -18.67 30.39 21.46
CA ALA A 28 -19.03 31.71 20.93
C ALA A 28 -19.95 32.48 21.89
N VAL A 29 -20.98 31.84 22.43
CA VAL A 29 -21.90 32.46 23.40
C VAL A 29 -21.16 32.85 24.68
N SER A 30 -20.29 31.98 25.21
CA SER A 30 -19.52 32.28 26.44
C SER A 30 -18.51 33.42 26.25
N LEU A 31 -17.88 33.50 25.07
CA LEU A 31 -17.00 34.60 24.69
C LEU A 31 -17.77 35.91 24.50
N TYR A 32 -18.93 35.86 23.82
CA TYR A 32 -19.80 37.03 23.63
C TYR A 32 -20.33 37.56 24.97
N ALA A 33 -20.73 36.66 25.87
CA ALA A 33 -21.13 36.99 27.23
C ALA A 33 -19.96 37.43 28.14
N ARG A 34 -18.72 37.44 27.62
CA ARG A 34 -17.48 37.82 28.31
C ARG A 34 -17.30 37.12 29.65
N GLN A 35 -17.70 35.85 29.73
CA GLN A 35 -17.58 35.09 30.97
C GLN A 35 -16.11 34.84 31.32
N HIS A 36 -15.77 35.05 32.59
CA HIS A 36 -14.45 34.67 33.10
C HIS A 36 -14.22 33.17 32.88
N GLY A 37 -13.09 32.83 32.24
CA GLY A 37 -12.74 31.46 31.88
C GLY A 37 -13.35 30.93 30.57
N ALA A 38 -14.04 31.76 29.78
CA ALA A 38 -14.57 31.34 28.46
C ALA A 38 -13.47 30.79 27.53
N VAL A 39 -12.28 31.41 27.52
CA VAL A 39 -11.14 30.94 26.73
C VAL A 39 -10.68 29.54 27.17
N LEU A 40 -10.56 29.31 28.48
CA LEU A 40 -10.17 27.99 29.01
C LEU A 40 -11.20 26.92 28.67
N ARG A 41 -12.50 27.23 28.76
CA ARG A 41 -13.57 26.31 28.35
C ARG A 41 -13.52 26.01 26.85
N GLY A 42 -13.28 27.02 26.01
CA GLY A 42 -13.10 26.85 24.57
C GLY A 42 -11.90 25.95 24.24
N LEU A 43 -10.76 26.15 24.91
CA LEU A 43 -9.59 25.28 24.76
C LEU A 43 -9.86 23.85 25.21
N ALA A 44 -10.57 23.66 26.34
CA ALA A 44 -10.94 22.33 26.81
C ALA A 44 -11.87 21.60 25.82
N LEU A 45 -12.86 22.29 25.26
CA LEU A 45 -13.73 21.75 24.22
C LEU A 45 -12.96 21.42 22.94
N ALA A 46 -12.02 22.28 22.54
CA ALA A 46 -11.16 22.03 21.38
C ALA A 46 -10.26 20.80 21.59
N ALA A 47 -9.68 20.66 22.78
CA ALA A 47 -8.87 19.49 23.15
C ALA A 47 -9.70 18.20 23.15
N LEU A 48 -10.92 18.24 23.70
CA LEU A 48 -11.85 17.12 23.67
C LEU A 48 -12.23 16.73 22.23
N PHE A 49 -12.50 17.71 21.38
CA PHE A 49 -12.81 17.48 19.97
C PHE A 49 -11.63 16.89 19.20
N ALA A 50 -10.41 17.39 19.44
CA ALA A 50 -9.21 16.83 18.83
C ALA A 50 -8.97 15.37 19.26
N ALA A 51 -9.25 15.03 20.53
CA ALA A 51 -9.18 13.66 21.01
C ALA A 51 -10.22 12.74 20.33
N LEU A 52 -11.43 13.23 20.09
CA LEU A 52 -12.48 12.50 19.35
C LEU A 52 -12.14 12.29 17.88
N LEU A 53 -11.48 13.28 17.26
CA LEU A 53 -11.03 13.22 15.87
C LEU A 53 -9.88 12.21 15.68
N ASN A 54 -9.07 12.00 16.73
CA ASN A 54 -8.00 11.02 16.80
C ASN A 54 -7.05 11.06 15.58
N PRO A 55 -6.28 12.16 15.42
CA PRO A 55 -5.30 12.26 14.34
C PRO A 55 -4.15 11.27 14.56
N SER A 56 -3.92 10.37 13.60
CA SER A 56 -2.83 9.40 13.64
C SER A 56 -1.77 9.74 12.60
N ILE A 57 -0.51 9.81 13.06
CA ILE A 57 0.67 9.95 12.19
C ILE A 57 1.19 8.54 11.92
N ASN A 58 0.99 8.07 10.70
CA ASN A 58 1.43 6.76 10.28
C ASN A 58 2.79 6.89 9.60
N GLN A 59 3.81 6.32 10.24
CA GLN A 59 5.15 6.19 9.67
C GLN A 59 5.24 4.86 8.92
N GLU A 60 5.14 4.91 7.60
CA GLU A 60 5.19 3.69 6.80
C GLU A 60 6.64 3.37 6.39
N ILE A 61 7.22 2.33 6.99
CA ILE A 61 8.50 1.76 6.58
C ILE A 61 8.20 0.71 5.51
N ARG A 62 8.22 1.13 4.24
CA ARG A 62 8.17 0.20 3.10
C ARG A 62 9.59 -0.20 2.73
N GLU A 63 9.99 -1.43 3.06
CA GLU A 63 11.11 -2.08 2.39
C GLU A 63 10.62 -2.57 1.02
N PRO A 64 11.17 -2.07 -0.10
CA PRO A 64 10.80 -2.59 -1.42
C PRO A 64 11.31 -4.02 -1.54
N LEU A 65 10.41 -4.99 -1.40
CA LEU A 65 10.70 -6.39 -1.67
C LEU A 65 10.93 -6.56 -3.19
N PRO A 66 11.96 -7.31 -3.63
CA PRO A 66 12.16 -7.59 -5.04
C PRO A 66 10.99 -8.41 -5.61
N ASP A 67 10.48 -7.98 -6.76
CA ASP A 67 9.49 -8.72 -7.53
C ASP A 67 10.17 -9.90 -8.22
N ILE A 68 9.55 -11.09 -8.23
CA ILE A 68 10.14 -12.29 -8.87
C ILE A 68 9.33 -12.66 -10.11
N ALA A 69 9.96 -12.65 -11.28
CA ALA A 69 9.40 -13.18 -12.52
C ALA A 69 10.02 -14.53 -12.88
N VAL A 70 9.19 -15.55 -13.13
CA VAL A 70 9.65 -16.88 -13.51
C VAL A 70 9.47 -17.08 -15.02
N ILE A 71 10.56 -17.39 -15.74
CA ILE A 71 10.55 -17.80 -17.14
C ILE A 71 10.57 -19.33 -17.19
N LEU A 72 9.44 -19.94 -17.58
CA LEU A 72 9.34 -21.38 -17.78
C LEU A 72 9.63 -21.72 -19.24
N VAL A 73 10.68 -22.50 -19.46
CA VAL A 73 11.10 -22.96 -20.79
C VAL A 73 10.62 -24.39 -20.99
N ASP A 74 9.57 -24.56 -21.79
CA ASP A 74 9.11 -25.88 -22.22
C ASP A 74 10.12 -26.49 -23.21
N LYS A 75 10.68 -27.63 -22.83
CA LYS A 75 11.54 -28.52 -23.63
C LYS A 75 10.90 -29.90 -23.78
N SER A 76 9.58 -29.95 -23.92
CA SER A 76 8.89 -31.18 -24.31
C SER A 76 9.30 -31.67 -25.70
N THR A 77 9.14 -32.97 -25.98
CA THR A 77 9.38 -33.56 -27.32
C THR A 77 8.55 -32.88 -28.42
N SER A 78 7.45 -32.21 -28.08
CA SER A 78 6.64 -31.43 -29.02
C SER A 78 7.28 -30.11 -29.46
N GLN A 79 8.26 -29.61 -28.68
CA GLN A 79 9.00 -28.36 -28.95
C GLN A 79 10.21 -28.55 -29.86
N THR A 80 10.64 -29.80 -30.12
CA THR A 80 11.74 -30.10 -31.04
C THR A 80 11.30 -30.19 -32.51
N ILE A 81 10.01 -30.03 -32.80
CA ILE A 81 9.47 -30.12 -34.15
C ILE A 81 9.76 -28.81 -34.92
N GLY A 82 10.47 -28.94 -36.05
CA GLY A 82 10.73 -27.83 -36.96
C GLY A 82 11.65 -26.76 -36.35
N ARG A 83 11.22 -25.49 -36.35
CA ARG A 83 12.03 -24.34 -35.85
C ARG A 83 11.67 -23.88 -34.44
N ARG A 84 10.79 -24.62 -33.74
CA ARG A 84 10.23 -24.22 -32.44
C ARG A 84 11.30 -24.02 -31.37
N THR A 85 12.27 -24.93 -31.23
CA THR A 85 13.40 -24.77 -30.31
C THR A 85 14.16 -23.45 -30.50
N ALA A 86 14.43 -23.08 -31.75
CA ALA A 86 15.14 -21.83 -32.08
C ALA A 86 14.27 -20.59 -31.83
N GLN A 87 12.96 -20.68 -32.03
CA GLN A 87 12.01 -19.60 -31.72
C GLN A 87 11.90 -19.41 -30.20
N THR A 88 11.80 -20.48 -29.42
CA THR A 88 11.74 -20.45 -27.96
C THR A 88 13.02 -19.87 -27.36
N ALA A 89 14.20 -20.26 -27.86
CA ALA A 89 15.48 -19.70 -27.42
C ALA A 89 15.54 -18.17 -27.64
N LYS A 90 15.13 -17.70 -28.82
CA LYS A 90 15.06 -16.26 -29.13
C LYS A 90 14.04 -15.52 -28.26
N ALA A 91 12.90 -16.13 -27.96
CA ALA A 91 11.88 -15.54 -27.11
C ALA A 91 12.37 -15.40 -25.65
N VAL A 92 13.08 -16.40 -25.12
CA VAL A 92 13.69 -16.35 -23.79
C VAL A 92 14.73 -15.22 -23.70
N GLU A 93 15.57 -15.08 -24.73
CA GLU A 93 16.56 -14.00 -24.79
C GLU A 93 15.90 -12.61 -24.82
N ALA A 94 14.87 -12.45 -25.65
CA ALA A 94 14.09 -11.22 -25.71
C ALA A 94 13.41 -10.90 -24.36
N LEU A 95 12.85 -11.90 -23.66
CA LEU A 95 12.24 -11.72 -22.35
C LEU A 95 13.26 -11.28 -21.29
N LYS A 96 14.44 -11.91 -21.27
CA LYS A 96 15.54 -11.53 -20.36
C LYS A 96 16.03 -10.10 -20.61
N ALA A 97 16.20 -9.73 -21.88
CA ALA A 97 16.64 -8.39 -22.27
C ALA A 97 15.63 -7.31 -21.84
N ASN A 98 14.33 -7.56 -22.04
CA ASN A 98 13.27 -6.62 -21.64
C ASN A 98 13.16 -6.51 -20.11
N ALA A 99 13.28 -7.62 -19.39
CA ALA A 99 13.17 -7.65 -17.94
C ALA A 99 14.34 -6.95 -17.22
N THR A 100 15.49 -6.80 -17.88
CA THR A 100 16.63 -6.02 -17.34
C THR A 100 16.30 -4.52 -17.19
N ASN A 101 15.30 -4.02 -17.92
CA ASN A 101 14.83 -2.63 -17.81
C ASN A 101 13.88 -2.40 -16.62
N ILE A 102 13.41 -3.46 -15.94
CA ILE A 102 12.50 -3.36 -14.81
C ILE A 102 13.33 -3.33 -13.53
N LYS A 103 13.34 -2.19 -12.85
CA LYS A 103 14.03 -2.05 -11.56
C LYS A 103 13.36 -2.97 -10.54
N ASN A 104 14.18 -3.57 -9.67
CA ASN A 104 13.72 -4.43 -8.56
C ASN A 104 13.04 -5.74 -9.01
N LEU A 105 13.32 -6.22 -10.24
CA LEU A 105 12.82 -7.50 -10.75
C LEU A 105 13.93 -8.57 -10.76
N GLU A 106 13.70 -9.68 -10.05
CA GLU A 106 14.53 -10.88 -10.07
C GLU A 106 13.96 -11.89 -11.07
N ILE A 107 14.77 -12.34 -12.03
CA ILE A 107 14.35 -13.34 -13.03
C ILE A 107 14.83 -14.72 -12.61
N ARG A 108 13.91 -15.68 -12.50
CA ARG A 108 14.24 -17.10 -12.31
C ARG A 108 13.86 -17.88 -13.55
N THR A 109 14.80 -18.61 -14.14
CA THR A 109 14.50 -19.47 -15.31
C THR A 109 14.42 -20.92 -14.86
N ALA A 110 13.33 -21.61 -15.17
CA ALA A 110 13.19 -23.05 -14.93
C ALA A 110 12.82 -23.75 -16.24
N THR A 111 13.37 -24.95 -16.45
CA THR A 111 13.14 -25.74 -17.67
C THR A 111 12.18 -26.88 -17.34
N VAL A 112 11.16 -27.05 -18.16
CA VAL A 112 10.19 -28.14 -18.05
C VAL A 112 10.47 -29.13 -19.17
N VAL A 113 10.77 -30.39 -18.83
CA VAL A 113 11.02 -31.46 -19.80
C VAL A 113 9.84 -32.44 -19.82
N SER A 114 9.56 -33.07 -20.96
CA SER A 114 8.52 -34.10 -21.05
C SER A 114 9.04 -35.44 -20.55
N GLY A 115 8.53 -35.88 -19.42
CA GLY A 115 8.86 -37.13 -18.75
C GLY A 115 8.73 -36.95 -17.25
N LEU A 116 8.27 -37.97 -16.51
CA LEU A 116 8.39 -37.97 -15.06
C LEU A 116 9.89 -38.01 -14.75
N ASP A 117 10.47 -36.87 -14.38
CA ASP A 117 11.70 -36.87 -13.61
C ASP A 117 11.34 -37.30 -12.19
N THR A 118 11.34 -38.62 -11.96
CA THR A 118 11.40 -39.17 -10.61
C THR A 118 12.78 -38.81 -10.09
N GLY A 119 12.85 -37.67 -9.39
CA GLY A 119 14.10 -37.02 -9.03
C GLY A 119 15.18 -38.00 -8.58
N GLN A 120 16.34 -37.89 -9.21
CA GLN A 120 17.63 -38.18 -8.60
C GLN A 120 18.65 -37.16 -9.10
N ASP A 121 19.37 -36.63 -8.11
CA ASP A 121 20.60 -35.83 -8.11
C ASP A 121 20.47 -34.30 -8.22
#